data_AF-A0A8X7RAT4-F1
#
_entry.id   AF-A0A8X7RAT4-F1
#
_cell.length_a   1.000
_cell.length_b   1.000
_cell.length_c   1.000
_cell.angle_alpha   90.00
_cell.angle_beta   90.00
_cell.angle_gamma   90.00
#
_symmetry.space_group_name_H-M   'P 1'
#
loop_
_entity.id
_entity.type
_entity.pdbx_description
1 polymer ?
#
loop_
_entity_poly.entity_id
_entity_poly.type
_entity_poly.pdbx_seq_one_letter_code
_entity_poly.pdbx_strand_id
1 'polypeptide(L)' 'MICFTGTMMSRQISGLRSMSSWWKNVEPAPKDPILGVIEAFLADPNPDKVNGAYRDDNGKPVVLECVREAERRIAGTSFM' A
#
# COMPACT_ATOMS: atom_id res chain seq x y z
N MET A 1 -4.38 58.40 10.63
CA MET A 1 -2.91 58.31 10.65
C MET A 1 -2.57 57.62 11.95
N ILE A 2 -2.59 56.28 11.99
CA ILE A 2 -1.44 55.43 11.65
C ILE A 2 -1.93 54.12 10.98
N CYS A 3 -1.27 53.71 9.91
CA CYS A 3 -1.67 52.65 8.99
C CYS A 3 -1.67 51.24 9.60
N PHE A 4 -2.71 50.48 9.24
CA PHE A 4 -2.84 49.03 9.36
C PHE A 4 -2.21 48.35 8.14
N THR A 5 -1.14 47.57 8.34
CA THR A 5 -0.77 46.36 7.60
C THR A 5 0.08 45.53 8.57
N GLY A 6 -0.28 44.34 9.03
CA GLY A 6 -0.95 43.25 8.34
C GLY A 6 0.12 42.26 7.86
N THR A 7 0.24 41.15 8.60
CA THR A 7 0.90 39.87 8.24
C THR A 7 2.31 39.58 8.75
N MET A 8 2.43 38.36 9.26
CA MET A 8 3.47 37.75 10.09
C MET A 8 4.80 37.48 9.37
N MET A 9 5.87 37.40 10.15
CA MET A 9 7.08 36.63 9.83
C MET A 9 6.72 35.27 9.20
N SER A 10 7.24 35.01 8.00
CA SER A 10 7.52 33.65 7.59
C SER A 10 8.98 33.56 7.15
N ARG A 11 9.79 32.93 8.00
CA ARG A 11 11.10 32.40 7.62
C ARG A 11 10.87 31.40 6.50
N GLN A 12 11.20 31.74 5.27
CA GLN A 12 11.33 30.74 4.22
C GLN A 12 12.59 29.91 4.50
N ILE A 13 12.44 28.84 5.29
CA ILE A 13 13.39 27.73 5.25
C ILE A 13 13.02 26.90 4.03
N SER A 14 13.42 27.39 2.84
CA SER A 14 13.43 26.57 1.64
C SER A 14 14.61 25.60 1.74
N GLY A 15 14.46 24.59 2.58
CA GLY A 15 15.34 23.43 2.58
C GLY A 15 15.12 22.68 1.27
N LEU A 16 15.95 22.97 0.26
CA LEU A 16 16.14 22.11 -0.89
C LEU A 16 16.64 20.76 -0.34
N ARG A 17 15.73 19.81 -0.12
CA ARG A 17 16.12 18.42 0.04
C ARG A 17 16.79 18.03 -1.27
N SER A 18 18.11 17.97 -1.27
CA SER A 18 18.89 17.43 -2.39
C SER A 18 18.36 16.02 -2.65
N MET A 19 17.57 15.86 -3.71
CA MET A 19 17.28 14.54 -4.25
C MET A 19 18.62 13.97 -4.68
N SER A 20 19.13 13.01 -3.90
CA SER A 20 20.42 12.38 -4.10
C SER A 20 20.56 11.95 -5.56
N SER A 21 21.55 12.50 -6.26
CA SER A 21 21.86 12.16 -7.65
C SER A 21 22.20 10.69 -7.87
N TRP A 22 22.46 9.98 -6.77
CA TRP A 22 22.77 8.56 -6.70
C TRP A 22 21.81 7.67 -7.50
N TRP A 23 20.51 7.99 -7.49
CA TRP A 23 19.48 7.18 -8.15
C TRP A 23 19.05 7.69 -9.53
N LYS A 24 19.71 8.73 -10.08
CA LYS A 24 19.29 9.38 -11.34
C LYS A 24 19.28 8.46 -12.55
N ASN A 25 20.10 7.40 -12.54
CA ASN A 25 20.26 6.46 -13.66
C ASN A 25 19.70 5.07 -13.34
N VAL A 26 18.92 4.93 -12.27
CA VAL A 26 18.28 3.66 -11.95
C VAL A 26 16.94 3.61 -12.65
N GLU A 27 16.89 2.82 -13.73
CA GLU A 27 15.67 2.53 -14.44
C GLU A 27 14.72 1.67 -13.57
N PRO A 28 13.40 1.90 -13.63
CA PRO A 28 12.43 1.07 -12.94
C PRO A 28 12.53 -0.39 -13.40
N ALA A 29 12.46 -1.32 -12.45
CA ALA A 29 12.34 -2.73 -12.80
C ALA A 29 11.04 -2.99 -13.58
N PRO A 30 11.03 -3.90 -14.56
CA PRO A 30 9.80 -4.32 -15.22
C PRO A 30 8.76 -4.78 -14.20
N LYS A 31 7.47 -4.41 -14.41
CA LYS A 31 6.38 -4.86 -13.52
C LYS A 31 6.31 -6.39 -13.57
N ASP A 32 6.27 -7.02 -12.40
CA ASP A 32 6.17 -8.48 -12.30
C ASP A 32 4.87 -8.96 -13.00
N PRO A 33 4.96 -9.86 -13.99
CA PRO A 33 3.81 -10.41 -14.69
C PRO A 33 2.74 -10.99 -13.76
N ILE A 34 3.12 -11.52 -12.58
CA ILE A 34 2.17 -12.11 -11.64
C ILE A 34 1.25 -11.08 -10.99
N LEU A 35 1.69 -9.83 -10.88
CA LEU A 35 0.89 -8.75 -10.31
C LEU A 35 -0.31 -8.40 -11.22
N GLY A 36 -0.19 -8.61 -12.53
CA GLY A 36 -1.29 -8.40 -13.49
C GLY A 36 -2.35 -9.52 -13.48
N VAL A 37 -2.03 -10.70 -12.94
CA VAL A 37 -2.95 -11.85 -12.94
C VAL A 37 -4.17 -11.60 -12.06
N ILE A 38 -3.98 -10.96 -10.90
CA ILE A 38 -5.11 -10.61 -10.01
C ILE A 38 -5.97 -9.52 -10.65
N GLU A 39 -5.36 -8.50 -11.27
CA GLU A 39 -6.08 -7.42 -11.97
C GLU A 39 -6.96 -7.99 -13.09
N ALA A 40 -6.41 -8.89 -13.91
CA ALA A 40 -7.15 -9.58 -14.97
C ALA A 40 -8.26 -10.49 -14.41
N PHE A 41 -7.99 -11.24 -13.34
CA PHE A 41 -8.98 -12.08 -12.68
C PHE A 41 -10.14 -11.27 -12.11
N LEU A 42 -9.88 -10.09 -11.53
CA LEU A 42 -10.93 -9.22 -11.01
C LEU A 42 -11.78 -8.60 -12.13
N ALA A 43 -11.17 -8.26 -13.27
CA ALA A 43 -11.85 -7.66 -14.42
C ALA A 43 -12.70 -8.64 -15.26
N ASP A 44 -12.45 -9.95 -15.18
CA ASP A 44 -13.20 -10.96 -15.94
C ASP A 44 -14.66 -11.10 -15.43
N PRO A 45 -15.70 -10.95 -16.27
CA PRO A 45 -17.09 -11.13 -15.86
C PRO A 45 -17.54 -12.61 -15.79
N ASN A 46 -16.71 -13.58 -16.20
CA ASN A 46 -17.07 -14.98 -16.22
C ASN A 46 -17.44 -15.50 -14.81
N PRO A 47 -18.65 -16.08 -14.61
CA PRO A 47 -19.06 -16.61 -13.31
C PRO A 47 -18.25 -17.83 -12.87
N ASP A 48 -17.65 -18.57 -13.81
CA ASP A 48 -16.90 -19.81 -13.53
C ASP A 48 -15.37 -19.57 -13.43
N LYS A 49 -14.93 -18.31 -13.30
CA LYS A 49 -13.51 -17.97 -13.18
C LYS A 49 -12.91 -18.51 -11.88
N VAL A 50 -11.75 -19.16 -11.97
CA VAL A 50 -11.04 -19.74 -10.82
C VAL A 50 -9.73 -19.00 -10.56
N ASN A 51 -9.48 -18.66 -9.31
CA ASN A 51 -8.18 -18.19 -8.82
C ASN A 51 -7.52 -19.36 -8.08
N GLY A 52 -6.21 -19.56 -8.26
CA GLY A 52 -5.45 -20.66 -7.62
C GLY A 52 -5.31 -20.57 -6.10
N ALA A 53 -5.82 -19.53 -5.44
CA ALA A 53 -5.85 -19.42 -3.99
C ALA A 53 -7.04 -20.17 -3.37
N TYR A 54 -6.82 -20.81 -2.21
CA TYR A 54 -7.86 -21.50 -1.46
C TYR A 54 -8.98 -20.55 -1.03
N ARG A 55 -10.20 -20.91 -1.40
CA ARG A 55 -11.43 -20.17 -1.10
C ARG A 55 -12.45 -21.08 -0.43
N ASP A 56 -13.34 -20.47 0.35
CA ASP A 56 -14.49 -21.16 0.94
C ASP A 56 -15.61 -21.38 -0.09
N ASP A 57 -16.71 -22.01 0.33
CA ASP A 57 -17.88 -22.26 -0.51
C ASP A 57 -18.54 -20.97 -1.06
N ASN A 58 -18.23 -19.82 -0.45
CA ASN A 58 -18.70 -18.50 -0.87
C ASN A 58 -17.65 -17.73 -1.70
N GLY A 59 -16.55 -18.37 -2.09
CA GLY A 59 -15.49 -17.76 -2.87
C GLY A 59 -14.60 -16.77 -2.09
N LYS A 60 -14.65 -16.74 -0.75
CA LYS A 60 -13.81 -15.88 0.09
C LYS A 60 -12.49 -16.57 0.47
N PRO A 61 -11.38 -15.82 0.66
CA PRO A 61 -10.12 -16.40 1.12
C PRO A 61 -10.28 -17.14 2.45
N VAL A 62 -9.73 -18.35 2.53
CA VAL A 62 -9.75 -19.16 3.76
C VAL A 62 -8.53 -18.85 4.60
N VAL A 63 -8.74 -18.44 5.85
CA VAL A 63 -7.70 -18.46 6.89
C VAL A 63 -7.84 -19.77 7.66
N LEU A 64 -6.72 -20.46 7.88
CA LEU A 64 -6.69 -21.72 8.62
C LEU A 64 -6.84 -21.47 10.12
N GLU A 65 -7.43 -22.43 10.85
CA GLU A 65 -7.65 -22.29 12.29
C GLU A 65 -6.34 -22.18 13.08
N CYS A 66 -5.31 -22.91 12.66
CA CYS A 66 -3.97 -22.81 13.25
C CYS A 66 -3.36 -21.40 13.08
N VAL A 67 -3.65 -20.72 11.97
CA VAL A 67 -3.20 -19.35 11.72
C VAL A 67 -3.95 -18.37 12.62
N ARG A 68 -5.27 -18.52 12.77
CA ARG A 68 -6.06 -17.71 13.72
C ARG A 68 -5.61 -17.88 15.17
N GLU A 69 -5.31 -19.12 15.57
CA GLU A 69 -4.76 -19.42 16.89
C GLU A 69 -3.41 -18.75 17.11
N ALA A 70 -2.51 -18.81 16.12
CA ALA A 70 -1.21 -18.15 16.17
C ALA A 70 -1.36 -16.63 16.26
N GLU A 71 -2.23 -16.03 15.43
CA GLU A 71 -2.55 -14.61 15.48
C GLU A 71 -3.07 -14.20 16.86
N ARG A 72 -3.94 -14.98 17.50
CA ARG A 72 -4.44 -14.68 18.85
C ARG A 72 -3.32 -14.67 19.90
N ARG A 73 -2.35 -15.59 19.78
CA ARG A 73 -1.19 -15.66 20.69
C ARG A 73 -0.22 -14.49 20.46
N ILE A 74 -0.01 -14.10 19.20
CA ILE A 74 0.86 -12.97 18.84
C ILE A 74 0.20 -11.64 19.23
N ALA A 75 -1.09 -11.45 18.91
CA ALA A 75 -1.85 -10.24 19.23
C ALA A 75 -2.09 -10.03 20.73
N GLY A 76 -1.97 -11.10 21.54
CA GLY A 76 -1.84 -11.00 23.00
C GLY A 76 -0.57 -10.25 23.46
N THR A 77 0.37 -9.99 22.54
CA THR A 77 1.53 -9.13 22.72
C THR A 77 1.38 -7.89 21.82
N SER A 78 0.49 -6.97 22.22
CA SER A 78 0.36 -5.58 21.75
C SER A 78 0.73 -5.30 20.29
N PHE A 79 -0.26 -5.17 19.42
CA PHE A 79 -0.16 -4.30 18.24
C PHE A 79 -1.27 -3.25 18.33
N MET A 80 -0.86 -2.02 18.63
CA MET A 80 -1.68 -0.80 18.64
C MET A 80 -1.17 0.09 17.52
#